data_AF-A0A136KN54-F1
#
_entry.id   AF-A0A136KN54-F1
#
_cell.length_a   1.000
_cell.length_b   1.000
_cell.length_c   1.000
_cell.angle_alpha   90.00
_cell.angle_beta   90.00
_cell.angle_gamma   90.00
#
_symmetry.space_group_name_H-M   'P 1'
#
loop_
_entity.id
_entity.type
_entity.pdbx_description
1 polymer ?
#
loop_
_entity_poly.entity_id
_entity_poly.type
_entity_poly.pdbx_seq_one_letter_code
_entity_poly.pdbx_strand_id
1 'polypeptide(L)'
;MPTKSTQASKTKKKEKIEEPVWTYRGYKITSSEFVTAMVHFFRAEVQRANVWRQRLDTTTNWAVVVTGATLSIAFSQAEVHHAIILLNTLLVLWFLFIEARRYRYYELWSYRVRLMETDFYAAMLVPPFHPSPEWAENLAENLLTPSFPISMSEAFGRRLRRNYLWIFLILYASWVAKIWLFPTPANDFQEFIERSAIGPVSGEIMIGIGFVLYLFLGLFAIATVNLTRATGEVLPRFGDESATAAPSEQGKPKGLRALLAPRSRRRQLLALIITNQPDNVSARILTDMKRGVTALSGKGMYTGQERAVLMCALTVTEAHNLKSAVAKEDPQAVVIVSPAQEILGGGFAPLTEK
;
A
#
# COMPACT_ATOMS: atom_id res chain seq x y z
N MET A 1 72.24 -36.16 21.17
CA MET A 1 70.89 -36.13 20.57
C MET A 1 69.92 -35.60 21.61
N PRO A 2 69.31 -34.42 21.41
CA PRO A 2 68.42 -33.81 22.38
C PRO A 2 67.00 -34.37 22.24
N THR A 3 66.36 -34.61 23.39
CA THR A 3 64.96 -34.97 23.55
C THR A 3 64.07 -33.80 23.11
N LYS A 4 63.19 -34.04 22.14
CA LYS A 4 62.19 -33.08 21.67
C LYS A 4 61.21 -32.75 22.79
N SER A 5 61.22 -31.51 23.27
CA SER A 5 60.14 -30.92 24.05
C SER A 5 59.03 -30.49 23.09
N THR A 6 57.99 -31.31 22.97
CA THR A 6 56.77 -30.93 22.25
C THR A 6 55.97 -29.99 23.15
N GLN A 7 56.17 -28.68 22.99
CA GLN A 7 55.26 -27.68 23.53
C GLN A 7 53.90 -27.84 22.86
N ALA A 8 52.96 -28.46 23.56
CA ALA A 8 51.55 -28.42 23.20
C ALA A 8 51.05 -26.98 23.34
N SER A 9 51.03 -26.25 22.23
CA SER A 9 50.31 -24.99 22.08
C SER A 9 48.82 -25.24 22.38
N LYS A 10 48.41 -24.99 23.64
CA LYS A 10 47.00 -24.83 24.00
C LYS A 10 46.50 -23.53 23.39
N THR A 11 46.09 -23.60 22.13
CA THR A 11 45.29 -22.54 21.49
C THR A 11 43.91 -22.59 22.15
N LYS A 12 43.73 -21.83 23.25
CA LYS A 12 42.41 -21.51 23.78
C LYS A 12 41.63 -20.79 22.68
N LYS A 13 40.80 -21.53 21.95
CA LYS A 13 39.73 -20.97 21.13
C LYS A 13 38.85 -20.19 22.10
N LYS A 14 39.00 -18.87 22.15
CA LYS A 14 37.99 -17.98 22.74
C LYS A 14 36.75 -18.19 21.89
N GLU A 15 35.84 -19.06 22.33
CA GLU A 15 34.45 -18.99 21.90
C GLU A 15 33.99 -17.56 22.20
N LYS A 16 33.85 -16.75 21.14
CA LYS A 16 33.08 -15.52 21.22
C LYS A 16 31.68 -15.98 21.62
N ILE A 17 31.33 -15.78 22.88
CA ILE A 17 29.97 -15.96 23.36
C ILE A 17 29.17 -14.89 22.62
N GLU A 18 28.52 -15.27 21.51
CA GLU A 18 27.58 -14.39 20.83
C GLU A 18 26.46 -14.09 21.82
N GLU A 19 26.24 -12.80 22.08
CA GLU A 19 25.13 -12.38 22.93
C GLU A 19 23.82 -12.84 22.27
N PRO A 20 22.92 -13.48 23.04
CA PRO A 20 21.67 -13.98 22.49
C PRO A 20 20.79 -12.82 22.04
N VAL A 21 20.33 -12.87 20.79
CA VAL A 21 19.47 -11.84 20.20
C VAL A 21 18.03 -11.98 20.73
N TRP A 22 17.62 -13.19 21.09
CA TRP A 22 16.28 -13.46 21.59
C TRP A 22 16.25 -14.64 22.57
N THR A 23 15.25 -14.67 23.45
CA THR A 23 15.00 -15.82 24.34
C THR A 23 13.57 -16.34 24.16
N TYR A 24 13.42 -17.66 23.99
CA TYR A 24 12.13 -18.32 23.83
C TYR A 24 12.07 -19.56 24.72
N ARG A 25 11.15 -19.58 25.70
CA ARG A 25 10.98 -20.70 26.65
C ARG A 25 12.29 -21.18 27.32
N GLY A 26 13.19 -20.24 27.63
CA GLY A 26 14.50 -20.54 28.24
C GLY A 26 15.62 -20.88 27.25
N TYR A 27 15.31 -21.08 25.96
CA TYR A 27 16.31 -21.19 24.90
C TYR A 27 16.81 -19.80 24.49
N LYS A 28 18.13 -19.67 24.27
CA LYS A 28 18.81 -18.46 23.84
C LYS A 28 19.13 -18.60 22.34
N ILE A 29 18.52 -17.75 21.51
CA ILE A 29 18.69 -17.76 20.05
C ILE A 29 19.90 -16.89 19.71
N THR A 30 20.84 -17.47 18.98
CA THR A 30 22.03 -16.79 18.44
C THR A 30 21.68 -15.88 17.25
N SER A 31 22.58 -14.97 16.89
CA SER A 31 22.38 -14.09 15.72
C SER A 31 22.21 -14.90 14.43
N SER A 32 22.99 -15.98 14.28
CA SER A 32 22.93 -16.85 13.11
C SER A 32 21.59 -17.60 12.98
N GLU A 33 21.04 -18.10 14.08
CA GLU A 33 19.75 -18.78 14.12
C GLU A 33 18.59 -17.82 13.82
N PHE A 34 18.66 -16.59 14.37
CA PHE A 34 17.68 -15.54 14.06
C PHE A 34 17.68 -15.19 12.57
N VAL A 35 18.85 -14.95 11.98
CA VAL A 35 18.96 -14.67 10.52
C VAL A 35 18.42 -15.84 9.70
N THR A 36 18.72 -17.08 10.10
CA THR A 36 18.22 -18.29 9.43
C THR A 36 16.69 -18.36 9.47
N ALA A 37 16.08 -18.11 10.63
CA ALA A 37 14.63 -18.05 10.78
C ALA A 37 14.01 -16.97 9.88
N MET A 38 14.61 -15.78 9.84
CA MET A 38 14.16 -14.67 8.98
C MET A 38 14.23 -15.00 7.49
N VAL A 39 15.29 -15.68 7.03
CA VAL A 39 15.43 -16.14 5.64
C VAL A 39 14.33 -17.15 5.29
N HIS A 40 14.07 -18.14 6.14
CA HIS A 40 13.00 -19.11 5.89
C HIS A 40 11.62 -18.46 5.89
N PHE A 41 11.38 -17.52 6.80
CA PHE A 41 10.15 -16.75 6.85
C PHE A 41 9.95 -15.91 5.56
N PHE A 42 10.99 -15.20 5.11
CA PHE A 42 10.93 -14.44 3.86
C PHE A 42 10.62 -15.32 2.65
N ARG A 43 11.30 -16.47 2.52
CA ARG A 43 11.05 -17.41 1.41
C ARG A 43 9.61 -17.92 1.42
N ALA A 44 9.06 -18.20 2.60
CA ALA A 44 7.67 -18.61 2.75
C ALA A 44 6.68 -17.48 2.36
N GLU A 45 6.95 -16.24 2.76
CA GLU A 45 6.14 -15.06 2.38
C GLU A 45 6.17 -14.83 0.87
N VAL A 46 7.35 -14.86 0.23
CA VAL A 46 7.50 -14.76 -1.22
C VAL A 46 6.76 -15.88 -1.95
N GLN A 47 6.86 -17.11 -1.46
CA GLN A 47 6.13 -18.24 -2.03
C GLN A 47 4.61 -18.04 -1.93
N ARG A 48 4.10 -17.60 -0.78
CA ARG A 48 2.67 -17.28 -0.61
C ARG A 48 2.23 -16.17 -1.57
N ALA A 49 2.98 -15.08 -1.68
CA ALA A 49 2.71 -13.99 -2.61
C ALA A 49 2.65 -14.49 -4.07
N ASN A 50 3.60 -15.34 -4.49
CA ASN A 50 3.63 -15.93 -5.83
C ASN A 50 2.43 -16.85 -6.10
N VAL A 51 2.04 -17.70 -5.15
CA VAL A 51 0.85 -18.56 -5.29
C VAL A 51 -0.42 -17.73 -5.47
N TRP A 52 -0.57 -16.65 -4.69
CA TRP A 52 -1.72 -15.77 -4.81
C TRP A 52 -1.70 -14.94 -6.09
N ARG A 53 -0.52 -14.54 -6.58
CA ARG A 53 -0.36 -13.92 -7.91
C ARG A 53 -0.85 -14.85 -9.02
N GLN A 54 -0.39 -16.10 -9.04
CA GLN A 54 -0.79 -17.08 -10.06
C GLN A 54 -2.32 -17.35 -10.04
N ARG A 55 -2.93 -17.39 -8.86
CA ARG A 55 -4.38 -17.57 -8.69
C ARG A 55 -5.21 -16.38 -9.19
N LEU A 56 -4.63 -15.18 -9.23
CA LEU A 56 -5.24 -13.98 -9.81
C LEU A 56 -5.23 -14.04 -11.34
N ASP A 57 -4.08 -14.37 -11.93
CA ASP A 57 -3.94 -14.44 -13.39
C ASP A 57 -4.91 -15.48 -13.99
N THR A 58 -5.14 -16.57 -13.26
CA THR A 58 -6.04 -17.65 -13.68
C THR A 58 -7.49 -17.17 -13.86
N THR A 59 -8.03 -16.28 -13.02
CA THR A 59 -9.44 -15.84 -13.13
C THR A 59 -9.69 -14.93 -14.31
N THR A 60 -8.78 -13.98 -14.58
CA THR A 60 -8.88 -13.13 -15.78
C THR A 60 -8.77 -14.00 -17.04
N ASN A 61 -7.86 -14.99 -17.07
CA ASN A 61 -7.74 -15.90 -18.21
C ASN A 61 -9.04 -16.66 -18.48
N TRP A 62 -9.70 -17.20 -17.44
CA TRP A 62 -11.01 -17.85 -17.61
C TRP A 62 -12.09 -16.88 -18.10
N ALA A 63 -12.11 -15.64 -17.62
CA ALA A 63 -13.06 -14.63 -18.11
C ALA A 63 -12.88 -14.34 -19.60
N VAL A 64 -11.63 -14.25 -20.08
CA VAL A 64 -11.32 -14.05 -21.51
C VAL A 64 -11.70 -15.28 -22.34
N VAL A 65 -11.35 -16.48 -21.90
CA VAL A 65 -11.66 -17.73 -22.61
C VAL A 65 -13.17 -17.94 -22.76
N VAL A 66 -13.94 -17.78 -21.67
CA VAL A 66 -15.39 -17.97 -21.73
C VAL A 66 -16.07 -16.87 -22.55
N THR A 67 -15.53 -15.65 -22.51
CA THR A 67 -15.97 -14.58 -23.41
C THR A 67 -15.74 -14.92 -24.88
N GLY A 68 -14.52 -15.35 -25.25
CA GLY A 68 -14.22 -15.77 -26.62
C GLY A 68 -15.11 -16.92 -27.09
N ALA A 69 -15.29 -17.95 -26.25
CA ALA A 69 -16.16 -19.08 -26.54
C ALA A 69 -17.63 -18.66 -26.72
N THR A 70 -18.14 -17.81 -25.83
CA THR A 70 -19.51 -17.29 -25.90
C THR A 70 -19.73 -16.50 -27.18
N LEU A 71 -18.81 -15.59 -27.52
CA LEU A 71 -18.92 -14.78 -28.73
C LEU A 71 -18.85 -15.65 -29.99
N SER A 72 -17.96 -16.64 -30.02
CA SER A 72 -17.88 -17.59 -31.13
C SER A 72 -19.22 -18.33 -31.35
N ILE A 73 -19.84 -18.82 -30.27
CA ILE A 73 -21.16 -19.49 -30.34
C ILE A 73 -22.27 -18.50 -30.71
N ALA A 74 -22.26 -17.29 -30.15
CA ALA A 74 -23.27 -16.28 -30.42
C ALA A 74 -23.29 -15.85 -31.89
N PHE A 75 -22.13 -15.79 -32.55
CA PHE A 75 -21.99 -15.36 -33.94
C PHE A 75 -21.92 -16.50 -34.94
N SER A 76 -21.84 -17.77 -34.51
CA SER A 76 -21.75 -18.92 -35.42
C SER A 76 -23.05 -19.20 -36.17
N GLN A 77 -24.20 -18.87 -35.57
CA GLN A 77 -25.52 -19.13 -36.11
C GLN A 77 -26.44 -17.92 -35.90
N ALA A 78 -27.26 -17.62 -36.91
CA ALA A 78 -28.22 -16.52 -36.84
C ALA A 78 -29.29 -16.74 -35.76
N GLU A 79 -29.72 -18.00 -35.60
CA GLU A 79 -30.77 -18.46 -34.68
C GLU A 79 -30.38 -18.36 -33.19
N VAL A 80 -29.09 -18.26 -32.86
CA VAL A 80 -28.64 -18.24 -31.46
C VAL A 80 -29.08 -16.95 -30.79
N HIS A 81 -29.84 -17.10 -29.71
CA HIS A 81 -30.39 -15.98 -28.94
C HIS A 81 -29.28 -15.12 -28.32
N HIS A 82 -29.38 -13.80 -28.44
CA HIS A 82 -28.42 -12.82 -27.90
C HIS A 82 -28.29 -12.85 -26.35
N ALA A 83 -29.19 -13.57 -25.67
CA ALA A 83 -29.17 -13.78 -24.22
C ALA A 83 -27.90 -14.48 -23.74
N ILE A 84 -27.24 -15.27 -24.58
CA ILE A 84 -25.98 -15.93 -24.23
C ILE A 84 -24.87 -14.92 -23.88
N ILE A 85 -24.83 -13.76 -24.56
CA ILE A 85 -23.83 -12.71 -24.31
C ILE A 85 -24.12 -12.02 -22.96
N LEU A 86 -25.40 -11.88 -22.60
CA LEU A 86 -25.82 -11.30 -21.32
C LEU A 86 -25.52 -12.24 -20.15
N LEU A 87 -25.76 -13.55 -20.33
CA LEU A 87 -25.35 -14.57 -19.37
C LEU A 87 -23.83 -14.51 -19.13
N ASN A 88 -23.05 -14.40 -20.20
CA ASN A 88 -21.59 -14.26 -20.08
C ASN A 88 -21.18 -12.93 -19.41
N THR A 89 -21.91 -11.84 -19.62
CA THR A 89 -21.68 -10.58 -18.90
C THR A 89 -21.83 -10.75 -17.39
N LEU A 90 -22.86 -11.48 -16.94
CA LEU A 90 -23.04 -11.82 -15.52
C LEU A 90 -21.93 -12.74 -14.99
N LEU A 91 -21.50 -13.72 -15.79
CA LEU A 91 -20.40 -14.61 -15.44
C LEU A 91 -19.06 -13.86 -15.30
N VAL A 92 -18.77 -12.93 -16.21
CA VAL A 92 -17.58 -12.07 -16.14
C VAL A 92 -17.63 -11.15 -14.92
N LEU A 93 -18.81 -10.63 -14.56
CA LEU A 93 -19.01 -9.89 -13.31
C LEU A 93 -18.71 -10.74 -12.08
N TRP A 94 -19.11 -12.02 -12.09
CA TRP A 94 -18.78 -12.97 -11.03
C TRP A 94 -17.27 -13.26 -10.95
N PHE A 95 -16.59 -13.43 -12.09
CA PHE A 95 -15.13 -13.57 -12.12
C PHE A 95 -14.42 -12.33 -11.56
N LEU A 96 -14.86 -11.13 -11.93
CA LEU A 96 -14.35 -9.88 -11.36
C LEU A 96 -14.50 -9.84 -9.84
N PHE A 97 -15.66 -10.27 -9.30
CA PHE A 97 -15.88 -10.33 -7.86
C PHE A 97 -14.95 -11.32 -7.16
N ILE A 98 -14.79 -12.53 -7.71
CA ILE A 98 -13.85 -13.54 -7.21
C ILE A 98 -12.42 -12.98 -7.23
N GLU A 99 -12.02 -12.37 -8.34
CA GLU A 99 -10.68 -11.82 -8.50
C GLU A 99 -10.42 -10.66 -7.53
N ALA A 100 -11.39 -9.77 -7.35
CA ALA A 100 -11.31 -8.68 -6.38
C ALA A 100 -11.11 -9.22 -4.95
N ARG A 101 -11.84 -10.28 -4.57
CA ARG A 101 -11.64 -10.95 -3.28
C ARG A 101 -10.22 -11.51 -3.18
N ARG A 102 -9.76 -12.27 -4.19
CA ARG A 102 -8.40 -12.86 -4.23
C ARG A 102 -7.31 -11.79 -4.19
N TYR A 103 -7.57 -10.62 -4.77
CA TYR A 103 -6.60 -9.54 -4.87
C TYR A 103 -6.26 -8.95 -3.50
N ARG A 104 -7.24 -8.88 -2.59
CA ARG A 104 -7.01 -8.47 -1.20
C ARG A 104 -6.04 -9.42 -0.46
N TYR A 105 -6.13 -10.72 -0.73
CA TYR A 105 -5.19 -11.69 -0.15
C TYR A 105 -3.80 -11.52 -0.73
N TYR A 106 -3.69 -11.37 -2.05
CA TYR A 106 -2.40 -11.09 -2.69
C TYR A 106 -1.73 -9.83 -2.12
N GLU A 107 -2.48 -8.73 -1.97
CA GLU A 107 -1.96 -7.49 -1.41
C GLU A 107 -1.46 -7.65 0.04
N LEU A 108 -2.14 -8.46 0.86
CA LEU A 108 -1.66 -8.75 2.23
C LEU A 108 -0.26 -9.41 2.21
N TRP A 109 -0.07 -10.44 1.39
CA TRP A 109 1.22 -11.14 1.31
C TRP A 109 2.30 -10.28 0.64
N SER A 110 1.95 -9.58 -0.43
CA SER A 110 2.85 -8.65 -1.12
C SER A 110 3.29 -7.51 -0.19
N TYR A 111 2.40 -7.01 0.66
CA TYR A 111 2.73 -6.00 1.67
C TYR A 111 3.75 -6.50 2.69
N ARG A 112 3.59 -7.72 3.22
CA ARG A 112 4.55 -8.32 4.16
C ARG A 112 5.92 -8.54 3.54
N VAL A 113 5.96 -9.06 2.32
CA VAL A 113 7.21 -9.20 1.53
C VAL A 113 7.86 -7.83 1.39
N ARG A 114 7.10 -6.81 1.02
CA ARG A 114 7.60 -5.44 0.83
C ARG A 114 8.14 -4.82 2.12
N LEU A 115 7.48 -5.06 3.24
CA LEU A 115 7.92 -4.64 4.57
C LEU A 115 9.31 -5.21 4.89
N MET A 116 9.52 -6.51 4.63
CA MET A 116 10.82 -7.16 4.84
C MET A 116 11.87 -6.67 3.84
N GLU A 117 11.53 -6.51 2.55
CA GLU A 117 12.46 -5.99 1.55
C GLU A 117 12.98 -4.59 1.90
N THR A 118 12.08 -3.69 2.33
CA THR A 118 12.41 -2.28 2.58
C THR A 118 13.05 -2.04 3.93
N ASP A 119 12.50 -2.62 5.00
CA ASP A 119 12.96 -2.30 6.35
C ASP A 119 14.00 -3.29 6.89
N PHE A 120 14.06 -4.53 6.39
CA PHE A 120 15.03 -5.53 6.83
C PHE A 120 16.19 -5.71 5.84
N TYR A 121 15.89 -6.07 4.59
CA TYR A 121 16.94 -6.39 3.60
C TYR A 121 17.63 -5.14 3.04
N ALA A 122 16.89 -4.10 2.64
CA ALA A 122 17.51 -2.88 2.11
C ALA A 122 18.37 -2.17 3.17
N ALA A 123 17.95 -2.23 4.45
CA ALA A 123 18.73 -1.73 5.57
C ALA A 123 20.08 -2.46 5.75
N MET A 124 20.26 -3.68 5.24
CA MET A 124 21.56 -4.36 5.24
C MET A 124 22.49 -3.86 4.13
N LEU A 125 21.93 -3.27 3.07
CA LEU A 125 22.68 -2.87 1.88
C LEU A 125 23.10 -1.39 1.91
N VAL A 126 22.37 -0.56 2.64
CA VAL A 126 22.56 0.91 2.68
C VAL A 126 22.74 1.39 4.13
N PRO A 127 23.68 2.32 4.40
CA PRO A 127 23.78 2.98 5.70
C PRO A 127 22.41 3.54 6.13
N PRO A 128 22.02 3.41 7.41
CA PRO A 128 22.88 3.21 8.59
C PRO A 128 23.13 1.74 8.99
N PHE A 129 22.87 0.76 8.11
CA PHE A 129 23.11 -0.67 8.37
C PHE A 129 22.34 -1.24 9.56
N HIS A 130 21.22 -0.62 9.90
CA HIS A 130 20.29 -1.13 10.90
C HIS A 130 18.86 -0.93 10.40
N PRO A 131 17.95 -1.88 10.67
CA PRO A 131 16.55 -1.74 10.29
C PRO A 131 15.90 -0.57 11.05
N SER A 132 14.79 -0.05 10.52
CA SER A 132 14.03 1.02 11.17
C SER A 132 13.50 0.53 12.52
N PRO A 133 13.54 1.31 13.62
CA PRO A 133 13.15 0.80 14.95
C PRO A 133 11.75 0.18 15.02
N GLU A 134 10.86 0.64 14.15
CA GLU A 134 9.45 0.25 14.09
C GLU A 134 9.20 -0.96 13.14
N TRP A 135 10.20 -1.46 12.43
CA TRP A 135 10.01 -2.51 11.42
C TRP A 135 9.44 -3.79 12.01
N ALA A 136 10.00 -4.22 13.15
CA ALA A 136 9.64 -5.46 13.82
C ALA A 136 8.25 -5.33 14.44
N GLU A 137 7.89 -4.15 14.94
CA GLU A 137 6.57 -3.86 15.47
C GLU A 137 5.51 -3.89 14.37
N ASN A 138 5.74 -3.22 13.23
CA ASN A 138 4.84 -3.25 12.08
C ASN A 138 4.63 -4.68 11.53
N LEU A 139 5.69 -5.48 11.48
CA LEU A 139 5.61 -6.87 11.03
C LEU A 139 4.88 -7.74 12.06
N ALA A 140 5.19 -7.58 13.34
CA ALA A 140 4.56 -8.31 14.43
C ALA A 140 3.06 -7.98 14.53
N GLU A 141 2.67 -6.71 14.45
CA GLU A 141 1.28 -6.27 14.43
C GLU A 141 0.51 -6.93 13.27
N ASN A 142 1.09 -6.93 12.07
CA ASN A 142 0.46 -7.56 10.92
C ASN A 142 0.36 -9.09 11.04
N LEU A 143 1.30 -9.74 11.73
CA LEU A 143 1.28 -11.18 11.99
C LEU A 143 0.27 -11.58 13.07
N LEU A 144 0.20 -10.80 14.16
CA LEU A 144 -0.68 -11.04 15.30
C LEU A 144 -2.13 -10.64 14.98
N THR A 145 -2.31 -9.56 14.24
CA THR A 145 -3.62 -8.99 13.86
C THR A 145 -3.73 -8.84 12.35
N PRO A 146 -3.88 -9.95 11.60
CA PRO A 146 -3.94 -9.90 10.14
C PRO A 146 -5.18 -9.14 9.68
N SER A 147 -4.96 -7.99 9.03
CA SER A 147 -5.99 -7.18 8.41
C SER A 147 -5.71 -6.98 6.92
N PHE A 148 -6.77 -6.89 6.11
CA PHE A 148 -6.61 -6.62 4.68
C PHE A 148 -6.28 -5.14 4.46
N PRO A 149 -5.16 -4.79 3.79
CA PRO A 149 -4.76 -3.40 3.60
C PRO A 149 -5.73 -2.61 2.72
N ILE A 150 -6.40 -3.32 1.79
CA ILE A 150 -7.37 -2.74 0.87
C ILE A 150 -8.79 -3.25 1.13
N SER A 151 -9.75 -2.35 0.90
CA SER A 151 -11.18 -2.64 0.98
C SER A 151 -11.65 -3.46 -0.23
N MET A 152 -12.83 -4.08 -0.13
CA MET A 152 -13.44 -4.79 -1.27
C MET A 152 -13.74 -3.86 -2.45
N SER A 153 -14.17 -2.63 -2.18
CA SER A 153 -14.49 -1.65 -3.23
C SER A 153 -13.24 -1.16 -3.97
N GLU A 154 -12.15 -0.90 -3.25
CA GLU A 154 -10.86 -0.57 -3.87
C GLU A 154 -10.35 -1.73 -4.74
N ALA A 155 -10.40 -2.96 -4.22
CA ALA A 155 -9.97 -4.15 -4.95
C ALA A 155 -10.77 -4.34 -6.24
N PHE A 156 -12.10 -4.23 -6.16
CA PHE A 156 -13.01 -4.36 -7.30
C PHE A 156 -12.74 -3.27 -8.33
N GLY A 157 -12.62 -2.02 -7.89
CA GLY A 157 -12.37 -0.87 -8.77
C GLY A 157 -11.06 -0.96 -9.54
N ARG A 158 -9.98 -1.38 -8.88
CA ARG A 158 -8.67 -1.59 -9.52
C ARG A 158 -8.72 -2.68 -10.59
N ARG A 159 -9.34 -3.81 -10.28
CA ARG A 159 -9.47 -4.94 -11.21
C ARG A 159 -10.39 -4.63 -12.37
N LEU A 160 -11.48 -3.90 -12.12
CA LEU A 160 -12.36 -3.38 -13.14
C LEU A 160 -11.58 -2.51 -14.13
N ARG A 161 -10.89 -1.45 -13.66
CA ARG A 161 -10.19 -0.50 -14.53
C ARG A 161 -9.07 -1.12 -15.37
N ARG A 162 -8.28 -2.01 -14.80
CA ARG A 162 -7.06 -2.50 -15.47
C ARG A 162 -7.30 -3.65 -16.43
N ASN A 163 -8.21 -4.56 -16.07
CA ASN A 163 -8.37 -5.82 -16.79
C ASN A 163 -9.78 -5.97 -17.38
N TYR A 164 -10.82 -5.84 -16.55
CA TYR A 164 -12.17 -6.23 -16.93
C TYR A 164 -12.94 -5.20 -17.75
N LEU A 165 -12.59 -3.91 -17.67
CA LEU A 165 -13.25 -2.84 -18.42
C LEU A 165 -13.26 -3.15 -19.93
N TRP A 166 -12.14 -3.64 -20.46
CA TRP A 166 -12.03 -4.03 -21.87
C TRP A 166 -12.90 -5.22 -22.23
N ILE A 167 -12.97 -6.24 -21.37
CA ILE A 167 -13.83 -7.42 -21.57
C ILE A 167 -15.30 -6.98 -21.61
N PHE A 168 -15.71 -6.10 -20.68
CA PHE A 168 -17.07 -5.56 -20.64
C PHE A 168 -17.41 -4.72 -21.88
N LEU A 169 -16.49 -3.86 -22.35
CA LEU A 169 -16.69 -3.07 -23.56
C LEU A 169 -16.86 -3.95 -24.80
N ILE A 170 -16.03 -5.00 -24.94
CA ILE A 170 -16.16 -5.98 -26.02
C ILE A 170 -17.52 -6.68 -25.95
N LEU A 171 -17.93 -7.14 -24.76
CA LEU A 171 -19.23 -7.80 -24.59
C LEU A 171 -20.41 -6.90 -24.93
N TYR A 172 -20.35 -5.63 -24.52
CA TYR A 172 -21.40 -4.66 -24.84
C TYR A 172 -21.49 -4.42 -26.35
N ALA A 173 -20.35 -4.16 -26.99
CA ALA A 173 -20.29 -3.95 -28.43
C ALA A 173 -20.78 -5.18 -29.20
N SER A 174 -20.37 -6.38 -28.77
CA SER A 174 -20.84 -7.64 -29.35
C SER A 174 -22.34 -7.88 -29.15
N TRP A 175 -22.89 -7.51 -27.99
CA TRP A 175 -24.33 -7.63 -27.74
C TRP A 175 -25.15 -6.73 -28.66
N VAL A 176 -24.75 -5.46 -28.79
CA VAL A 176 -25.37 -4.50 -29.72
C VAL A 176 -25.24 -5.01 -31.17
N ALA A 177 -24.05 -5.45 -31.57
CA ALA A 177 -23.80 -5.97 -32.91
C ALA A 177 -24.63 -7.23 -33.22
N LYS A 178 -24.81 -8.14 -32.26
CA LYS A 178 -25.61 -9.36 -32.46
C LYS A 178 -27.08 -9.03 -32.76
N ILE A 179 -27.67 -8.10 -32.01
CA ILE A 179 -29.08 -7.68 -32.21
C ILE A 179 -29.24 -6.90 -33.51
N TRP A 180 -28.24 -6.08 -33.87
CA TRP A 180 -28.27 -5.28 -35.08
C TRP A 180 -28.11 -6.10 -36.36
N LEU A 181 -27.21 -7.10 -36.36
CA LEU A 181 -26.84 -7.84 -37.58
C LEU A 181 -27.73 -9.06 -37.84
N PHE A 182 -28.25 -9.71 -36.80
CA PHE A 182 -28.95 -10.99 -36.92
C PHE A 182 -30.41 -10.89 -36.43
N PRO A 183 -31.34 -11.67 -37.02
CA PRO A 183 -31.14 -12.61 -38.14
C PRO A 183 -30.95 -11.92 -39.50
N THR A 184 -31.50 -10.72 -39.67
CA THR A 184 -31.24 -9.81 -40.79
C THR A 184 -30.80 -8.46 -40.24
N PRO A 185 -30.05 -7.63 -40.98
CA PRO A 185 -29.69 -6.30 -40.51
C PRO A 185 -30.93 -5.45 -40.16
N ALA A 186 -30.95 -4.84 -38.98
CA ALA A 186 -32.03 -3.96 -38.54
C ALA A 186 -32.07 -2.68 -39.41
N ASN A 187 -33.26 -2.27 -39.81
CA ASN A 187 -33.44 -1.10 -40.68
C ASN A 187 -33.64 0.19 -39.89
N ASP A 188 -34.15 0.09 -38.65
CA ASP A 188 -34.39 1.23 -37.78
C ASP A 188 -34.07 0.91 -36.30
N PHE A 189 -34.19 1.92 -35.44
CA PHE A 189 -33.94 1.79 -34.01
C PHE A 189 -35.08 1.11 -33.25
N GLN A 190 -36.32 1.19 -33.74
CA GLN A 190 -37.46 0.52 -33.12
C GLN A 190 -37.35 -1.00 -33.25
N GLU A 191 -36.97 -1.50 -34.41
CA GLU A 191 -36.69 -2.92 -34.67
C GLU A 191 -35.54 -3.42 -33.79
N PHE A 192 -34.51 -2.60 -33.55
CA PHE A 192 -33.46 -2.91 -32.58
C PHE A 192 -34.02 -3.08 -31.15
N ILE A 193 -34.89 -2.17 -30.72
CA ILE A 193 -35.54 -2.26 -29.41
C ILE A 193 -36.39 -3.52 -29.34
N GLU A 194 -37.27 -3.78 -30.32
CA GLU A 194 -38.15 -4.94 -30.33
C GLU A 194 -37.36 -6.26 -30.26
N ARG A 195 -36.26 -6.38 -31.00
CA ARG A 195 -35.38 -7.56 -31.01
C ARG A 195 -34.56 -7.75 -29.74
N SER A 196 -34.40 -6.72 -28.92
CA SER A 196 -33.66 -6.82 -27.66
C SER A 196 -34.46 -7.46 -26.52
N ALA A 197 -35.75 -7.74 -26.75
CA ALA A 197 -36.63 -8.41 -25.81
C ALA A 197 -36.15 -9.84 -25.48
N ILE A 198 -36.33 -10.26 -24.22
CA ILE A 198 -35.93 -11.60 -23.76
C ILE A 198 -37.11 -12.23 -23.02
N GLY A 199 -37.74 -13.22 -23.65
CA GLY A 199 -38.93 -13.88 -23.11
C GLY A 199 -40.01 -12.84 -22.75
N PRO A 200 -40.45 -12.74 -21.49
CA PRO A 200 -41.49 -11.78 -21.08
C PRO A 200 -40.98 -10.35 -20.90
N VAL A 201 -39.67 -10.11 -20.94
CA VAL A 201 -39.07 -8.80 -20.68
C VAL A 201 -39.01 -8.01 -21.98
N SER A 202 -39.63 -6.83 -22.01
CA SER A 202 -39.60 -5.94 -23.18
C SER A 202 -38.18 -5.46 -23.47
N GLY A 203 -37.91 -5.16 -24.74
CA GLY A 203 -36.59 -4.72 -25.17
C GLY A 203 -36.15 -3.39 -24.56
N GLU A 204 -37.08 -2.45 -24.37
CA GLU A 204 -36.80 -1.19 -23.67
C GLU A 204 -36.26 -1.42 -22.26
N ILE A 205 -36.89 -2.33 -21.51
CA ILE A 205 -36.46 -2.69 -20.15
C ILE A 205 -35.09 -3.37 -20.22
N MET A 206 -34.86 -4.25 -21.19
CA MET A 206 -33.61 -4.97 -21.34
C MET A 206 -32.43 -4.02 -21.63
N ILE A 207 -32.61 -3.09 -22.58
CA ILE A 207 -31.64 -2.04 -22.89
C ILE A 207 -31.41 -1.16 -21.65
N GLY A 208 -32.48 -0.79 -20.93
CA GLY A 208 -32.40 -0.02 -19.71
C GLY A 208 -31.57 -0.69 -18.62
N ILE A 209 -31.80 -1.98 -18.35
CA ILE A 209 -31.01 -2.77 -17.38
C ILE A 209 -29.54 -2.81 -17.79
N GLY A 210 -29.27 -3.08 -19.08
CA GLY A 210 -27.91 -3.07 -19.62
C GLY A 210 -27.24 -1.71 -19.40
N PHE A 211 -27.88 -0.63 -19.84
CA PHE A 211 -27.37 0.73 -19.69
C PHE A 211 -27.07 1.07 -18.22
N VAL A 212 -27.98 0.76 -17.31
CA VAL A 212 -27.78 0.98 -15.86
C VAL A 212 -26.58 0.20 -15.33
N LEU A 213 -26.42 -1.07 -15.70
CA LEU A 213 -25.28 -1.88 -15.31
C LEU A 213 -23.95 -1.30 -15.80
N TYR A 214 -23.85 -0.97 -17.09
CA TYR A 214 -22.63 -0.43 -17.69
C TYR A 214 -22.30 0.97 -17.18
N LEU A 215 -23.31 1.82 -16.98
CA LEU A 215 -23.16 3.13 -16.36
C LEU A 215 -22.67 2.99 -14.91
N PHE A 216 -23.26 2.08 -14.14
CA PHE A 216 -22.81 1.79 -12.78
C PHE A 216 -21.35 1.33 -12.75
N LEU A 217 -20.94 0.39 -13.62
CA LEU A 217 -19.56 -0.06 -13.72
C LEU A 217 -18.61 1.09 -14.10
N GLY A 218 -18.99 1.94 -15.06
CA GLY A 218 -18.20 3.11 -15.46
C GLY A 218 -18.04 4.13 -14.33
N LEU A 219 -19.13 4.50 -13.67
CA LEU A 219 -19.11 5.42 -12.52
C LEU A 219 -18.31 4.83 -11.35
N PHE A 220 -18.48 3.54 -11.07
CA PHE A 220 -17.74 2.85 -10.03
C PHE A 220 -16.24 2.82 -10.35
N ALA A 221 -15.88 2.57 -11.61
CA ALA A 221 -14.49 2.61 -12.08
C ALA A 221 -13.87 4.00 -11.85
N ILE A 222 -14.60 5.08 -12.11
CA ILE A 222 -14.15 6.47 -11.88
C ILE A 222 -14.07 6.80 -10.39
N ALA A 223 -15.12 6.50 -9.62
CA ALA A 223 -15.20 6.82 -8.18
C ALA A 223 -14.08 6.16 -7.37
N THR A 224 -13.62 4.98 -7.80
CA THR A 224 -12.56 4.22 -7.11
C THR A 224 -11.15 4.53 -7.61
N VAL A 225 -10.95 5.54 -8.47
CA VAL A 225 -9.61 5.96 -8.94
C VAL A 225 -8.74 6.46 -7.78
N ASN A 226 -9.36 7.16 -6.83
CA ASN A 226 -8.66 7.82 -5.73
C ASN A 226 -8.38 6.89 -4.53
N LEU A 227 -8.80 5.62 -4.60
CA LEU A 227 -8.51 4.63 -3.56
C LEU A 227 -7.11 4.05 -3.81
N THR A 228 -6.12 4.61 -3.11
CA THR A 228 -4.68 4.32 -3.29
C THR A 228 -4.05 3.56 -2.11
N ARG A 229 -4.84 2.88 -1.27
CA ARG A 229 -4.32 2.17 -0.08
C ARG A 229 -3.54 0.89 -0.43
N ALA A 230 -3.66 0.37 -1.65
CA ALA A 230 -2.82 -0.76 -2.08
C ALA A 230 -1.35 -0.34 -2.23
N THR A 231 -0.53 -0.79 -1.30
CA THR A 231 0.92 -0.53 -1.17
C THR A 231 1.78 -1.52 -1.95
N GLY A 232 1.20 -2.61 -2.48
CA GLY A 232 1.93 -3.68 -3.20
C GLY A 232 2.44 -3.29 -4.58
N GLU A 233 1.94 -2.19 -5.14
CA GLU A 233 2.51 -1.57 -6.33
C GLU A 233 3.61 -0.61 -5.92
N VAL A 234 4.63 -0.49 -6.78
CA VAL A 234 5.89 0.28 -6.64
C VAL A 234 5.63 1.77 -6.34
N LEU A 235 5.07 2.05 -5.18
CA LEU A 235 4.97 3.36 -4.58
C LEU A 235 6.05 3.39 -3.51
N PRO A 236 7.00 4.32 -3.63
CA PRO A 236 8.08 4.38 -2.67
C PRO A 236 7.48 4.74 -1.31
N ARG A 237 7.64 3.83 -0.34
CA ARG A 237 7.18 4.02 1.05
C ARG A 237 7.97 5.15 1.72
N PHE A 238 9.18 5.39 1.22
CA PHE A 238 9.95 6.61 1.41
C PHE A 238 9.53 7.60 0.32
N GLY A 239 8.86 8.69 0.69
CA GLY A 239 8.66 9.78 -0.26
C GLY A 239 10.00 10.23 -0.83
N ASP A 240 10.03 10.51 -2.13
CA ASP A 240 11.09 11.20 -2.87
C ASP A 240 12.20 11.84 -2.01
N GLU A 241 13.31 11.12 -1.83
CA GLU A 241 14.62 11.77 -1.66
C GLU A 241 15.41 11.78 -2.99
N SER A 242 14.87 11.16 -4.04
CA SER A 242 15.50 11.08 -5.37
C SER A 242 14.63 11.54 -6.54
N ALA A 243 13.48 12.18 -6.29
CA ALA A 243 12.95 13.13 -7.26
C ALA A 243 13.80 14.40 -7.19
N THR A 244 14.76 14.46 -8.11
CA THR A 244 15.41 15.68 -8.55
C THR A 244 14.45 16.87 -8.48
N ALA A 245 14.89 17.91 -7.77
CA ALA A 245 14.42 19.29 -7.81
C ALA A 245 13.18 19.50 -8.70
N ALA A 246 11.99 19.45 -8.11
CA ALA A 246 10.81 20.00 -8.77
C ALA A 246 11.10 21.49 -9.04
N PRO A 247 10.89 21.97 -10.27
CA PRO A 247 11.18 23.35 -10.63
C PRO A 247 10.36 24.31 -9.76
N SER A 248 11.02 25.43 -9.48
CA SER A 248 10.53 26.63 -8.80
C SER A 248 9.04 26.92 -9.02
N GLU A 249 8.42 27.44 -7.96
CA GLU A 249 7.13 28.12 -7.98
C GLU A 249 6.96 29.00 -9.23
N GLN A 250 6.18 28.53 -10.21
CA GLN A 250 5.43 29.38 -11.15
C GLN A 250 4.55 28.49 -12.03
N GLY A 251 3.28 28.37 -11.64
CA GLY A 251 2.26 27.73 -12.48
C GLY A 251 1.14 27.08 -11.66
N LYS A 252 0.16 27.87 -11.22
CA LYS A 252 -1.12 27.31 -10.76
C LYS A 252 -1.78 26.60 -11.95
N PRO A 253 -2.06 25.29 -11.92
CA PRO A 253 -2.81 24.66 -12.98
C PRO A 253 -4.25 25.21 -12.95
N LYS A 254 -4.70 25.82 -14.05
CA LYS A 254 -6.11 26.17 -14.26
C LYS A 254 -6.86 24.99 -14.89
N GLY A 255 -8.09 24.73 -14.44
CA GLY A 255 -9.03 23.75 -15.03
C GLY A 255 -9.28 22.50 -14.18
N LEU A 256 -10.09 21.56 -14.72
CA LEU A 256 -10.54 20.31 -14.05
C LEU A 256 -9.41 19.48 -13.40
N ARG A 257 -8.18 19.61 -13.91
CA ARG A 257 -6.98 18.95 -13.37
C ARG A 257 -6.57 19.46 -11.97
N ALA A 258 -6.94 20.69 -11.59
CA ALA A 258 -6.66 21.21 -10.25
C ALA A 258 -7.54 20.56 -9.16
N LEU A 259 -8.72 20.07 -9.53
CA LEU A 259 -9.62 19.34 -8.63
C LEU A 259 -9.11 17.90 -8.37
N LEU A 260 -8.36 17.34 -9.32
CA LEU A 260 -7.86 15.96 -9.33
C LEU A 260 -6.37 15.87 -8.98
N ALA A 261 -5.70 16.99 -8.73
CA ALA A 261 -4.29 17.02 -8.36
C ALA A 261 -4.12 16.56 -6.90
N PRO A 262 -3.23 15.60 -6.62
CA PRO A 262 -3.01 15.12 -5.26
C PRO A 262 -2.47 16.25 -4.38
N ARG A 263 -3.25 16.65 -3.37
CA ARG A 263 -2.68 17.35 -2.20
C ARG A 263 -1.95 16.31 -1.37
N SER A 264 -0.69 16.05 -1.70
CA SER A 264 0.20 15.30 -0.81
C SER A 264 0.39 16.12 0.47
N ARG A 265 -0.42 15.84 1.50
CA ARG A 265 -0.18 16.38 2.85
C ARG A 265 1.03 15.66 3.39
N ARG A 266 2.10 16.43 3.65
CA ARG A 266 3.27 15.93 4.37
C ARG A 266 2.80 15.36 5.70
N ARG A 267 3.15 14.11 6.01
CA ARG A 267 2.84 13.48 7.30
C ARG A 267 3.42 14.33 8.43
N GLN A 268 2.59 14.59 9.44
CA GLN A 268 2.90 15.46 10.57
C GLN A 268 3.21 14.63 11.81
N LEU A 269 4.16 15.09 12.58
CA LEU A 269 4.68 14.44 13.77
C LEU A 269 4.66 15.43 14.94
N LEU A 270 4.38 14.91 16.12
CA LEU A 270 4.60 15.59 17.38
C LEU A 270 5.84 14.99 18.04
N ALA A 271 6.84 15.80 18.31
CA ALA A 271 8.00 15.41 19.12
C ALA A 271 7.88 15.94 20.54
N LEU A 272 8.16 15.08 21.51
CA LEU A 272 8.37 15.42 22.92
C LEU A 272 9.84 15.14 23.25
N ILE A 273 10.55 16.16 23.70
CA ILE A 273 11.98 16.11 24.00
C ILE A 273 12.14 16.35 25.50
N ILE A 274 12.65 15.34 26.20
CA ILE A 274 12.96 15.39 27.62
C ILE A 274 14.47 15.60 27.73
N THR A 275 14.89 16.76 28.23
CA THR A 275 16.30 17.15 28.31
C THR A 275 16.59 17.88 29.62
N ASN A 276 17.83 17.82 30.07
CA ASN A 276 18.30 18.62 31.21
C ASN A 276 18.78 20.03 30.77
N GLN A 277 18.85 20.30 29.46
CA GLN A 277 19.30 21.57 28.88
C GLN A 277 18.23 22.16 27.93
N PRO A 278 17.04 22.51 28.43
CA PRO A 278 15.92 22.95 27.59
C PRO A 278 16.25 24.24 26.82
N ASP A 279 17.01 25.16 27.39
CA ASP A 279 17.33 26.45 26.77
C ASP A 279 18.23 26.30 25.54
N ASN A 280 19.29 25.51 25.65
CA ASN A 280 20.22 25.26 24.53
C ASN A 280 19.52 24.52 23.39
N VAL A 281 18.77 23.47 23.73
CA VAL A 281 18.02 22.66 22.75
C VAL A 281 16.92 23.49 22.07
N SER A 282 16.17 24.28 22.82
CA SER A 282 15.11 25.13 22.26
C SER A 282 15.68 26.22 21.34
N ALA A 283 16.74 26.90 21.75
CA ALA A 283 17.42 27.90 20.93
C ALA A 283 17.92 27.30 19.61
N ARG A 284 18.45 26.08 19.65
CA ARG A 284 18.91 25.36 18.47
C ARG A 284 17.80 25.02 17.51
N ILE A 285 16.67 24.51 18.01
CA ILE A 285 15.51 24.16 17.17
C ILE A 285 14.91 25.43 16.54
N LEU A 286 14.84 26.52 17.29
CA LEU A 286 14.37 27.82 16.78
C LEU A 286 15.29 28.37 15.68
N THR A 287 16.61 28.21 15.82
CA THR A 287 17.59 28.77 14.88
C THR A 287 17.78 27.90 13.63
N ASP A 288 18.05 26.61 13.82
CA ASP A 288 18.42 25.69 12.73
C ASP A 288 17.18 25.22 11.95
N MET A 289 16.06 25.00 12.64
CA MET A 289 14.84 24.45 12.03
C MET A 289 13.75 25.48 11.80
N LYS A 290 13.89 26.71 12.34
CA LYS A 290 12.86 27.76 12.32
C LYS A 290 11.49 27.25 12.79
N ARG A 291 11.50 26.32 13.76
CA ARG A 291 10.31 25.64 14.25
C ARG A 291 9.97 26.12 15.66
N GLY A 292 8.68 26.39 15.88
CA GLY A 292 8.18 26.72 17.22
C GLY A 292 8.27 25.53 18.16
N VAL A 293 8.72 25.79 19.38
CA VAL A 293 8.82 24.80 20.46
C VAL A 293 8.12 25.35 21.69
N THR A 294 7.34 24.52 22.37
CA THR A 294 6.63 24.87 23.61
C THR A 294 7.22 24.08 24.77
N ALA A 295 7.56 24.73 25.87
CA ALA A 295 8.00 24.04 27.09
C ALA A 295 6.78 23.62 27.93
N LEU A 296 6.78 22.36 28.37
CA LEU A 296 5.83 21.79 29.32
C LEU A 296 6.59 21.48 30.61
N SER A 297 6.08 21.92 31.76
CA SER A 297 6.68 21.58 33.05
C SER A 297 6.28 20.17 33.47
N GLY A 298 7.27 19.33 33.80
CA GLY A 298 7.08 17.99 34.31
C GLY A 298 7.93 17.73 35.55
N LYS A 299 7.61 16.67 36.28
CA LYS A 299 8.41 16.20 37.42
C LYS A 299 8.82 14.76 37.19
N GLY A 300 10.12 14.50 37.21
CA GLY A 300 10.65 13.14 37.09
C GLY A 300 10.30 12.34 38.32
N MET A 301 9.45 11.31 38.20
CA MET A 301 9.02 10.53 39.37
C MET A 301 10.13 9.63 39.94
N TYR A 302 11.15 9.29 39.14
CA TYR A 302 12.31 8.54 39.61
C TYR A 302 13.32 9.43 40.34
N THR A 303 13.54 10.66 39.85
CA THR A 303 14.56 11.57 40.39
C THR A 303 14.01 12.63 41.34
N GLY A 304 12.70 12.83 41.38
CA GLY A 304 12.02 13.87 42.14
C GLY A 304 12.22 15.31 41.62
N GLN A 305 13.01 15.50 40.56
CA GLN A 305 13.37 16.81 40.04
C GLN A 305 12.34 17.35 39.04
N GLU A 306 12.11 18.65 39.07
CA GLU A 306 11.39 19.34 38.00
C GLU A 306 12.23 19.36 36.72
N ARG A 307 11.60 19.07 35.59
CA ARG A 307 12.22 19.04 34.26
C ARG A 307 11.27 19.63 33.24
N ALA A 308 11.81 20.38 32.30
CA ALA A 308 11.06 20.86 31.15
C ALA A 308 11.03 19.79 30.05
N VAL A 309 9.85 19.54 29.50
CA VAL A 309 9.63 18.72 28.31
C VAL A 309 9.32 19.66 27.16
N LEU A 310 10.15 19.65 26.12
CA LEU A 310 9.94 20.49 24.94
C LEU A 310 9.03 19.76 23.96
N MET A 311 7.93 20.40 23.59
CA MET A 311 6.99 19.91 22.60
C MET A 311 7.16 20.68 21.29
N CYS A 312 7.37 19.94 20.19
CA CYS A 312 7.59 20.50 18.87
C CYS A 312 6.72 19.77 17.86
N ALA A 313 6.01 20.51 17.01
CA ALA A 313 5.29 19.96 15.88
C ALA A 313 6.15 20.10 14.61
N LEU A 314 6.32 19.03 13.86
CA LEU A 314 7.17 18.97 12.68
C LEU A 314 6.64 18.01 11.61
N THR A 315 7.28 17.98 10.46
CA THR A 315 7.02 17.03 9.38
C THR A 315 7.99 15.85 9.44
N VAL A 316 7.67 14.74 8.77
CA VAL A 316 8.56 13.56 8.71
C VAL A 316 9.98 13.90 8.24
N THR A 317 10.12 14.81 7.27
CA THR A 317 11.42 15.26 6.75
C THR A 317 12.24 16.05 7.76
N GLU A 318 11.57 16.78 8.66
CA GLU A 318 12.23 17.59 9.69
C GLU A 318 12.66 16.76 10.91
N ALA A 319 12.14 15.53 11.07
CA ALA A 319 12.43 14.69 12.22
C ALA A 319 13.90 14.26 12.31
N HIS A 320 14.56 14.07 11.17
CA HIS A 320 15.99 13.75 11.15
C HIS A 320 16.81 14.93 11.67
N ASN A 321 16.53 16.14 11.17
CA ASN A 321 17.20 17.36 11.60
C ASN A 321 16.99 17.63 13.11
N LEU A 322 15.79 17.36 13.62
CA LEU A 322 15.51 17.47 15.05
C LEU A 322 16.38 16.53 15.88
N LYS A 323 16.45 15.24 15.51
CA LYS A 323 17.27 14.25 16.22
C LYS A 323 18.74 14.65 16.20
N SER A 324 19.26 15.09 15.05
CA SER A 324 20.64 15.57 14.93
C SER A 324 20.91 16.83 15.74
N ALA A 325 19.98 17.78 15.80
CA ALA A 325 20.11 19.00 16.58
C ALA A 325 20.11 18.70 18.10
N VAL A 326 19.18 17.87 18.56
CA VAL A 326 19.10 17.47 19.98
C VAL A 326 20.34 16.68 20.39
N ALA A 327 20.79 15.71 19.58
CA ALA A 327 21.94 14.87 19.91
C ALA A 327 23.27 15.66 20.00
N LYS A 328 23.38 16.81 19.33
CA LYS A 328 24.56 17.68 19.42
C LYS A 328 24.64 18.44 20.74
N GLU A 329 23.49 18.90 21.25
CA GLU A 329 23.42 19.71 22.47
C GLU A 329 23.31 18.84 23.74
N ASP A 330 22.47 17.80 23.70
CA ASP A 330 22.26 16.88 24.81
C ASP A 330 22.19 15.42 24.33
N PRO A 331 23.33 14.70 24.32
CA PRO A 331 23.36 13.27 23.97
C PRO A 331 22.56 12.36 24.90
N GLN A 332 22.19 12.83 26.10
CA GLN A 332 21.42 12.08 27.09
C GLN A 332 19.91 12.41 27.03
N ALA A 333 19.49 13.27 26.10
CA ALA A 333 18.09 13.64 25.93
C ALA A 333 17.27 12.47 25.37
N VAL A 334 16.01 12.39 25.81
CA VAL A 334 15.04 11.42 25.30
C VAL A 334 14.11 12.14 24.33
N VAL A 335 14.06 11.69 23.07
CA VAL A 335 13.17 12.23 22.03
C VAL A 335 12.12 11.19 21.68
N ILE A 336 10.86 11.50 21.99
CA ILE A 336 9.69 10.71 21.61
C ILE A 336 9.07 11.37 20.40
N VAL A 337 8.82 10.60 19.34
CA VAL A 337 8.16 11.09 18.12
C VAL A 337 6.89 10.30 17.93
N SER A 338 5.75 10.97 17.86
CA SER A 338 4.44 10.34 17.70
C SER A 338 3.73 10.91 16.47
N PRO A 339 3.05 10.07 15.66
CA PRO A 339 2.26 10.55 14.54
C PRO A 339 1.07 11.37 15.05
N ALA A 340 0.88 12.56 14.47
CA ALA A 340 -0.31 13.38 14.72
C ALA A 340 -1.36 13.10 13.64
N GLN A 341 -2.64 13.01 14.03
CA GLN A 341 -3.74 12.87 13.06
C GLN A 341 -3.81 14.10 12.15
N GLU A 342 -3.75 15.29 12.75
CA GLU A 342 -3.73 16.57 12.03
C GLU A 342 -3.12 17.67 12.93
N ILE A 343 -2.29 18.53 12.35
CA ILE A 343 -1.71 19.72 12.96
C ILE A 343 -2.05 20.92 12.07
N LEU A 344 -2.68 21.92 12.67
CA LEU A 344 -3.18 23.12 12.00
C LEU A 344 -2.56 24.39 12.61
N GLY A 345 -2.35 25.42 11.81
CA GLY A 345 -1.77 26.70 12.21
C GLY A 345 -0.23 26.70 12.26
N GLY A 346 0.39 27.84 12.62
CA GLY A 346 1.82 27.93 12.93
C GLY A 346 2.78 27.42 11.84
N GLY A 347 2.46 27.67 10.56
CA GLY A 347 3.25 27.18 9.41
C GLY A 347 2.82 25.82 8.87
N PHE A 348 1.74 25.22 9.39
CA PHE A 348 1.02 24.10 8.80
C PHE A 348 -0.26 24.57 8.06
N ALA A 349 -1.14 23.63 7.72
CA ALA A 349 -2.43 23.95 7.10
C ALA A 349 -3.25 24.91 7.98
N PRO A 350 -3.99 25.87 7.40
CA PRO A 350 -4.74 26.86 8.15
C PRO A 350 -5.86 26.22 8.98
N LEU A 351 -6.17 26.83 10.13
CA LEU A 351 -7.24 26.38 11.05
C LEU A 351 -8.65 26.55 10.47
N THR A 352 -8.84 27.54 9.59
CA THR A 352 -10.09 27.78 8.87
C THR A 352 -9.92 27.40 7.41
N GLU A 353 -10.77 26.48 6.93
CA GLU A 353 -10.97 26.29 5.49
C GLU A 353 -11.60 27.57 4.92
N LYS A 354 -11.02 28.11 3.86
CA LYS A 354 -11.57 29.23 3.09
C LYS A 354 -12.42 28.72 1.95
#